data_AF-A0A7K3Z7G4-F1
#
_entry.id   AF-A0A7K3Z7G4-F1
#
_cell.length_a   1.000
_cell.length_b   1.000
_cell.length_c   1.000
_cell.angle_alpha   90.00
_cell.angle_beta   90.00
_cell.angle_gamma   90.00
#
_symmetry.space_group_name_H-M   'P 1'
#
loop_
_entity.id
_entity.type
_entity.pdbx_description
1 polymer ?
#
loop_
_entity_poly.entity_id
_entity_poly.type
_entity_poly.pdbx_seq_one_letter_code
_entity_poly.pdbx_strand_id
1 'polypeptide(L)'
;MMKIGRRDRIKIYGDLLSILYAEKNQKIVLSRVQLQIRVPFDRLKNYISELKELELIEDETSLKLTEKGKKYIEEYQKILDFMKQMGISYR
;
A
#
# COMPACT_ATOMS: atom_id res chain seq x y z
N MET A 1 14.39 -21.41 2.32
CA MET A 1 13.46 -20.40 1.76
C MET A 1 12.60 -19.87 2.91
N MET A 2 12.75 -18.60 3.30
CA MET A 2 11.95 -17.99 4.38
C MET A 2 10.48 -17.97 3.92
N LYS A 3 9.56 -18.62 4.64
CA LYS A 3 8.12 -18.43 4.43
C LYS A 3 7.82 -16.99 4.82
N ILE A 4 7.72 -16.11 3.82
CA ILE A 4 7.20 -14.76 4.00
C ILE A 4 5.82 -14.95 4.63
N GLY A 5 5.64 -14.48 5.87
CA GLY A 5 4.34 -14.48 6.53
C GLY A 5 3.30 -13.91 5.57
N ARG A 6 2.10 -14.48 5.56
CA ARG A 6 1.04 -14.04 4.65
C ARG A 6 0.72 -12.60 5.03
N ARG A 7 1.25 -11.63 4.28
CA ARG A 7 0.96 -10.21 4.52
C ARG A 7 -0.54 -10.01 4.30
N ASP A 8 -1.20 -9.49 5.32
CA ASP A 8 -2.62 -9.19 5.24
C ASP A 8 -2.86 -8.04 4.26
N ARG A 9 -4.04 -8.02 3.66
CA ARG A 9 -4.46 -6.98 2.71
C ARG A 9 -4.30 -5.57 3.30
N ILE A 10 -4.53 -5.42 4.61
CA ILE A 10 -4.35 -4.16 5.33
C ILE A 10 -2.91 -3.64 5.19
N LYS A 11 -1.92 -4.52 5.38
CA LYS A 11 -0.50 -4.19 5.18
C LYS A 11 -0.23 -3.75 3.75
N ILE A 12 -0.68 -4.57 2.81
CA ILE A 12 -0.37 -4.38 1.40
C ILE A 12 -0.96 -3.08 0.88
N TYR A 13 -2.21 -2.77 1.24
CA TYR A 13 -2.86 -1.53 0.87
C TYR A 13 -2.18 -0.33 1.53
N GLY A 14 -1.86 -0.42 2.82
CA GLY A 14 -1.13 0.62 3.54
C GLY A 14 0.21 0.93 2.90
N ASP A 15 1.05 -0.10 2.73
CA ASP A 15 2.36 0.00 2.07
C ASP A 15 2.23 0.59 0.66
N LEU A 16 1.29 0.09 -0.15
CA LEU A 16 1.06 0.57 -1.52
C LEU A 16 0.66 2.04 -1.55
N LEU A 17 -0.33 2.43 -0.75
CA LEU A 17 -0.79 3.82 -0.69
C LEU A 17 0.31 4.75 -0.18
N SER A 18 1.09 4.34 0.81
CA SER A 18 2.23 5.13 1.32
C SER A 18 3.30 5.35 0.24
N ILE A 19 3.62 4.33 -0.56
CA ILE A 19 4.56 4.44 -1.69
C ILE A 19 4.03 5.41 -2.73
N LEU A 20 2.77 5.25 -3.15
CA LEU A 20 2.14 6.13 -4.14
C LEU A 20 2.05 7.59 -3.63
N TYR A 21 1.80 7.78 -2.33
CA TYR A 21 1.77 9.09 -1.69
C TYR A 21 3.15 9.75 -1.62
N ALA A 22 4.22 8.97 -1.42
CA ALA A 22 5.59 9.50 -1.43
C ALA A 22 6.04 9.90 -2.85
N GLU A 23 5.58 9.20 -3.88
CA GLU A 23 5.92 9.48 -5.29
C GLU A 23 5.09 10.60 -5.94
N LYS A 24 4.22 11.30 -5.18
CA LYS A 24 3.18 12.26 -5.64
C LYS A 24 3.63 13.36 -6.62
N ASN A 25 4.92 13.67 -6.71
CA ASN A 25 5.48 14.69 -7.61
C ASN A 25 6.34 14.11 -8.76
N GLN A 26 6.41 12.79 -8.89
CA GLN A 26 7.19 12.11 -9.92
C GLN A 26 6.29 11.15 -10.72
N LYS A 27 6.72 10.84 -11.94
CA LYS A 27 6.05 9.80 -12.74
C LYS A 27 6.17 8.47 -12.01
N ILE A 28 5.04 7.94 -11.55
CA ILE A 28 5.01 6.65 -10.85
C ILE A 28 5.49 5.56 -11.81
N VAL A 29 6.49 4.81 -11.38
CA VAL A 29 7.04 3.70 -12.16
C VAL A 29 6.62 2.41 -11.49
N LEU A 30 5.62 1.73 -12.07
CA LEU A 30 5.03 0.50 -11.50
C LEU A 30 6.05 -0.60 -11.19
N SER A 31 7.14 -0.71 -11.96
CA SER A 31 8.21 -1.67 -11.69
C SER A 31 8.97 -1.34 -10.39
N ARG A 32 9.10 -0.06 -10.01
CA ARG A 32 9.69 0.35 -8.72
C ARG A 32 8.75 -0.01 -7.57
N VAL A 33 7.46 0.29 -7.72
CA VAL A 33 6.43 -0.09 -6.75
C VAL A 33 6.40 -1.60 -6.55
N GLN A 34 6.51 -2.38 -7.63
CA GLN A 34 6.56 -3.84 -7.58
C GLN A 34 7.76 -4.35 -6.75
N LEU A 35 8.95 -3.77 -6.93
CA LEU A 35 10.15 -4.14 -6.17
C LEU A 35 10.01 -3.82 -4.68
N GLN A 36 9.39 -2.68 -4.34
CA GLN A 36 9.18 -2.28 -2.96
C GLN A 36 8.16 -3.16 -2.25
N ILE A 37 7.04 -3.46 -2.93
CA ILE A 37 5.98 -4.30 -2.37
C ILE A 37 6.33 -5.78 -2.45
N ARG A 38 7.30 -6.22 -3.25
CA ARG A 38 7.72 -7.64 -3.34
C ARG A 38 6.54 -8.57 -3.66
N VAL A 39 5.75 -8.22 -4.66
CA VAL A 39 4.65 -9.05 -5.18
C VAL A 39 4.80 -9.23 -6.70
N PRO A 40 4.28 -10.33 -7.27
CA PRO A 40 4.21 -10.47 -8.72
C PRO A 40 3.39 -9.33 -9.35
N PHE A 41 3.73 -8.95 -10.58
CA PHE A 41 3.10 -7.82 -11.28
C PHE A 41 1.58 -7.98 -11.44
N ASP A 42 1.12 -9.19 -11.76
CA ASP A 42 -0.33 -9.48 -11.87
C ASP A 42 -1.05 -9.26 -10.54
N ARG A 43 -0.38 -9.59 -9.42
CA ARG A 43 -0.93 -9.36 -8.09
C ARG A 43 -0.94 -7.88 -7.72
N LEU A 44 0.09 -7.14 -8.12
CA LEU A 44 0.13 -5.68 -7.96
C LEU A 44 -1.05 -5.03 -8.70
N LYS A 45 -1.30 -5.43 -9.95
CA LYS A 45 -2.46 -4.95 -10.73
C LYS A 45 -3.77 -5.21 -10.00
N ASN A 46 -3.97 -6.44 -9.50
CA ASN A 46 -5.17 -6.76 -8.73
C ASN A 46 -5.32 -5.86 -7.50
N TYR A 47 -4.25 -5.58 -6.78
CA TYR A 47 -4.31 -4.66 -5.63
C TYR A 47 -4.62 -3.23 -6.03
N ILE A 48 -4.10 -2.75 -7.17
CA ILE A 48 -4.43 -1.42 -7.69
C ILE A 48 -5.92 -1.35 -8.06
N SER A 49 -6.46 -2.36 -8.73
CA SER A 49 -7.89 -2.44 -9.04
C SER A 49 -8.75 -2.48 -7.78
N GLU A 50 -8.36 -3.25 -6.77
CA GLU A 50 -9.05 -3.27 -5.47
C GLU A 50 -8.99 -1.90 -4.76
N LEU A 51 -7.86 -1.19 -4.79
CA LEU A 51 -7.74 0.16 -4.23
C LEU A 51 -8.68 1.15 -4.93
N LYS A 52 -8.86 1.02 -6.24
CA LYS A 52 -9.79 1.83 -7.03
C LYS A 52 -11.24 1.49 -6.68
N GLU A 53 -11.60 0.21 -6.59
CA GLU A 53 -12.94 -0.23 -6.18
C GLU A 53 -13.30 0.25 -4.76
N LEU A 54 -12.30 0.33 -3.88
CA LEU A 54 -12.45 0.89 -2.54
C LEU A 54 -12.41 2.43 -2.49
N GLU A 55 -12.26 3.10 -3.65
CA GLU A 55 -12.15 4.56 -3.80
C GLU A 55 -10.98 5.16 -3.01
N LEU A 56 -9.91 4.39 -2.79
CA LEU A 56 -8.69 4.86 -2.14
C LEU A 56 -7.76 5.57 -3.13
N ILE A 57 -7.91 5.26 -4.42
CA ILE A 57 -7.28 5.97 -5.54
C ILE A 57 -8.34 6.39 -6.57
N GLU A 58 -8.04 7.44 -7.33
CA GLU A 58 -8.93 7.99 -8.36
C GLU A 58 -9.08 7.02 -9.54
N ASP A 59 -7.95 6.51 -10.05
CA ASP A 59 -7.92 5.61 -11.19
C ASP A 59 -6.60 4.82 -11.26
N GLU A 60 -6.58 3.76 -12.08
CA GLU A 60 -5.42 2.85 -12.22
C GLU A 60 -4.27 3.43 -13.05
N THR A 61 -4.48 4.56 -13.72
CA THR A 61 -3.50 5.21 -14.62
C THR A 61 -2.71 6.29 -13.88
N SER A 62 -3.42 7.23 -13.24
CA SER A 62 -2.83 8.33 -12.48
C SER A 62 -2.33 7.87 -11.12
N LEU A 63 -2.96 6.82 -10.56
CA LEU A 63 -2.70 6.27 -9.22
C LEU A 63 -2.75 7.34 -8.13
N LYS A 64 -3.48 8.43 -8.38
CA LYS A 64 -3.65 9.53 -7.42
C LYS A 64 -4.52 9.06 -6.27
N LEU A 65 -4.10 9.39 -5.06
CA LEU A 65 -4.88 9.06 -3.86
C LEU A 65 -6.03 10.04 -3.70
N THR A 66 -7.19 9.51 -3.34
CA THR A 66 -8.34 10.28 -2.87
C THR A 66 -8.11 10.74 -1.43
N GLU A 67 -8.98 11.61 -0.91
CA GLU A 67 -8.99 11.95 0.53
C GLU A 67 -9.20 10.71 1.41
N LYS A 68 -10.01 9.75 0.95
CA LYS A 68 -10.23 8.47 1.64
C LYS A 68 -8.93 7.64 1.69
N GLY A 69 -8.17 7.61 0.59
CA GLY A 69 -6.85 6.96 0.53
C GLY A 69 -5.84 7.58 1.48
N LYS A 70 -5.79 8.91 1.58
CA LYS A 70 -4.92 9.61 2.54
C LYS A 70 -5.30 9.29 3.99
N LYS A 71 -6.60 9.34 4.31
CA LYS A 71 -7.10 8.96 5.63
C LYS A 71 -6.76 7.51 5.98
N TYR A 72 -6.80 6.61 5.00
CA TYR A 72 -6.37 5.22 5.21
C TYR A 72 -4.92 5.14 5.68
N ILE A 73 -4.00 5.89 5.05
CA ILE A 73 -2.59 5.94 5.46
C ILE A 73 -2.46 6.42 6.91
N GLU A 74 -3.18 7.47 7.29
CA GLU A 74 -3.14 8.03 8.65
C GLU A 74 -3.60 7.00 9.69
N GLU A 75 -4.73 6.34 9.46
CA GLU A 75 -5.23 5.29 10.37
C GLU A 75 -4.32 4.07 10.40
N TYR A 76 -3.78 3.69 9.24
CA TYR A 76 -2.80 2.60 9.15
C TYR A 76 -1.55 2.89 9.96
N GLN A 77 -1.03 4.12 9.92
CA GLN A 77 0.13 4.52 10.72
C GLN A 77 -0.17 4.43 12.22
N LYS A 78 -1.36 4.84 12.67
CA LYS A 78 -1.77 4.69 14.08
C LYS A 78 -1.77 3.23 14.53
N ILE A 79 -2.23 2.32 13.66
CA ILE A 79 -2.20 0.87 13.94
C ILE A 79 -0.75 0.38 14.08
N LEU A 80 0.14 0.80 13.18
CA LEU A 80 1.56 0.43 13.25
C LEU A 80 2.22 0.95 14.52
N ASP A 81 1.95 2.19 14.90
CA ASP A 81 2.50 2.81 16.10
C ASP A 81 1.97 2.11 17.36
N PHE A 82 0.68 1.79 17.40
CA PHE A 82 0.07 1.00 18.47
C PHE A 82 0.72 -0.37 18.62
N MET A 83 0.88 -1.11 17.51
CA MET A 83 1.54 -2.43 17.54
C MET A 83 2.98 -2.32 18.04
N LYS A 84 3.72 -1.30 17.58
CA LYS A 84 5.09 -1.03 18.02
C LYS A 84 5.15 -0.75 19.53
N GLN A 85 4.22 0.04 20.07
CA GLN A 85 4.11 0.29 21.51
C GLN A 85 3.84 -0.99 22.31
N MET A 86 3.07 -1.93 21.76
CA MET A 86 2.79 -3.23 22.38
C MET A 86 3.95 -4.24 22.23
N GLY A 87 5.08 -3.84 21.64
CA GLY A 87 6.22 -4.73 21.39
C GLY A 87 5.95 -5.76 20.27
N ILE A 88 4.91 -5.54 19.46
CA ILE A 88 4.53 -6.43 18.36
C ILE A 88 5.13 -5.87 17.07
N SER A 89 5.97 -6.66 16.41
CA SER A 89 6.48 -6.33 15.07
C SER A 89 5.52 -6.87 14.02
N TYR A 90 5.00 -5.97 13.17
CA TYR A 90 4.21 -6.35 12.01
C TYR A 90 5.12 -6.96 10.94
N ARG A 91 5.27 -8.29 10.96
CA ARG A 91 6.11 -9.05 10.01
C ARG A 91 5.35 -9.40 8.73
#